data_AF-A0A4Y8KX35-F1
#
_entry.id   AF-A0A4Y8KX35-F1
#
_cell.length_a   1.000
_cell.length_b   1.000
_cell.length_c   1.000
_cell.angle_alpha   90.00
_cell.angle_beta   90.00
_cell.angle_gamma   90.00
#
_symmetry.space_group_name_H-M   'P 1'
#
loop_
_entity.id
_entity.type
_entity.pdbx_description
1 polymer ?
#
loop_
_entity_poly.entity_id
_entity_poly.type
_entity_poly.pdbx_seq_one_letter_code
_entity_poly.pdbx_strand_id
1 'polypeptide(L)'
;MMLKYIDRVLSSTYRNIIVASEKDNRESFDKLLDFALYKLALGALNKSKEVFSESVLYFARIYPSIAPKYRDVFMEKWIISFTTQISLSKDVYYTDKIYHTLISQIKKILETNDHVLFDKVLKTLEEHWIWLKDDDNPEKSKCLFSFLAILLCWIYFLKFQGKISLEQYHLNFIETSFEEVSSNFNFINAFYSLYDAIDLGLWGVDRWEIEEPPMGVAYWALMPSHWMPIGLVLILLKYNYTLIPNDYGNIELKNRFKYELDSIKPILDKIKIENKEYIDFIFGNVSQSKEELESQLNYRKEKVIDVFTYLKKEMEISEYKKIKAIPLSAKKIETFRNKVGHLWEENSVVINLLKNFHRVNYLQNIEDKNGYGYFETIKKAKFAFIDGDYYQEIHGLDHYGGNLARSVDNRFFKEVLGLKKSIHCDDIDVCIGDFIDKLEDTSNILIFANWHSLDSSKNISLGRLSELPHSNKYYSYNNIKVPIVNPFSNYDSYIFILDFSNIEVDVYQNDTEKWYKKELLVDVTEYQKEDITDSKIKEWTLNDGYDYTSAEVDILESNNINIKVICKNDFKFRNPDNFLIIEI
;
A
#
# COMPACT_ATOMS: atom_id res chain seq x y z
N MET A 1 29.70 -4.05 -40.10
CA MET A 1 31.03 -4.70 -40.24
C MET A 1 32.06 -4.08 -39.28
N MET A 2 32.09 -2.74 -39.12
CA MET A 2 32.96 -2.02 -38.18
C MET A 2 32.72 -2.38 -36.70
N LEU A 3 31.45 -2.49 -36.25
CA LEU A 3 31.13 -2.90 -34.87
C LEU A 3 31.66 -4.30 -34.52
N LYS A 4 31.41 -5.30 -35.39
CA LYS A 4 31.96 -6.66 -35.23
C LYS A 4 33.50 -6.72 -35.15
N TYR A 5 34.19 -5.76 -35.77
CA TYR A 5 35.65 -5.66 -35.68
C TYR A 5 36.08 -5.05 -34.35
N ILE A 6 35.41 -3.99 -33.91
CA ILE A 6 35.65 -3.35 -32.61
C ILE A 6 35.39 -4.33 -31.46
N ASP A 7 34.29 -5.09 -31.51
CA ASP A 7 33.99 -6.12 -30.52
C ASP A 7 35.10 -7.16 -30.43
N ARG A 8 35.63 -7.62 -31.57
CA ARG A 8 36.75 -8.57 -31.60
C ARG A 8 38.02 -7.99 -30.99
N VAL A 9 38.33 -6.72 -31.28
CA VAL A 9 39.50 -6.04 -30.72
C VAL A 9 39.34 -5.88 -29.21
N LEU A 10 38.16 -5.45 -28.75
CA LEU A 10 37.83 -5.32 -27.33
C LEU A 10 37.95 -6.67 -26.63
N SER A 11 37.19 -7.68 -27.07
CA SER A 11 37.21 -9.02 -26.45
C SER A 11 38.61 -9.64 -26.45
N SER A 12 39.39 -9.49 -27.51
CA SER A 12 40.77 -9.99 -27.55
C SER A 12 41.69 -9.25 -26.58
N THR A 13 41.60 -7.92 -26.52
CA THR A 13 42.42 -7.11 -25.61
C THR A 13 42.13 -7.48 -24.16
N TYR A 14 40.85 -7.51 -23.79
CA TYR A 14 40.39 -7.83 -22.44
C TYR A 14 40.73 -9.25 -22.02
N ARG A 15 40.56 -10.25 -22.89
CA ARG A 15 41.02 -11.62 -22.64
C ARG A 15 42.53 -11.68 -22.37
N ASN A 16 43.31 -10.94 -23.15
CA ASN A 16 44.77 -10.93 -22.99
C ASN A 16 45.22 -10.24 -21.70
N ILE A 17 44.47 -9.24 -21.20
CA ILE A 17 44.70 -8.65 -19.86
C ILE A 17 44.52 -9.71 -18.77
N ILE A 18 43.43 -10.48 -18.81
CA ILE A 18 43.16 -11.57 -17.86
C ILE A 18 44.31 -12.58 -17.90
N VAL A 19 44.65 -13.09 -19.09
CA VAL A 19 45.71 -14.09 -19.27
C VAL A 19 47.08 -13.56 -18.82
N ALA A 20 47.39 -12.28 -19.06
CA ALA A 20 48.63 -11.67 -18.58
C ALA A 20 48.67 -11.61 -17.05
N SER A 21 47.55 -11.30 -16.40
CA SER A 21 47.44 -11.29 -14.93
C SER A 21 47.61 -12.69 -14.32
N GLU A 22 47.02 -13.72 -14.95
CA GLU A 22 47.12 -15.13 -14.53
C GLU A 22 48.56 -15.65 -14.67
N LYS A 23 49.24 -15.28 -15.77
CA LYS A 23 50.62 -15.70 -16.06
C LYS A 23 51.70 -14.89 -15.35
N ASP A 24 51.31 -13.95 -14.50
CA ASP A 24 52.22 -13.03 -13.82
C ASP A 24 53.14 -12.21 -14.74
N ASN A 25 52.65 -11.84 -15.91
CA ASN A 25 53.43 -11.03 -16.85
C ASN A 25 53.09 -9.54 -16.70
N ARG A 26 53.76 -8.88 -15.74
CA ARG A 26 53.48 -7.49 -15.39
C ARG A 26 53.60 -6.51 -16.55
N GLU A 27 54.66 -6.64 -17.35
CA GLU A 27 54.89 -5.75 -18.50
C GLU A 27 53.77 -5.86 -19.54
N SER A 28 53.34 -7.09 -19.86
CA SER A 28 52.25 -7.32 -20.82
C SER A 28 50.92 -6.85 -20.26
N PHE A 29 50.67 -7.09 -18.97
CA PHE A 29 49.48 -6.61 -18.29
C PHE A 29 49.37 -5.09 -18.37
N ASP A 30 50.43 -4.36 -18.00
CA ASP A 30 50.45 -2.90 -18.02
C ASP A 30 50.25 -2.34 -19.43
N LYS A 31 50.96 -2.88 -20.43
CA LYS A 31 50.84 -2.43 -21.84
C LYS A 31 49.43 -2.64 -22.39
N LEU A 32 48.82 -3.79 -22.11
CA LEU A 32 47.47 -4.11 -22.59
C LEU A 32 46.41 -3.26 -21.87
N LEU A 33 46.57 -3.03 -20.57
CA LEU A 33 45.69 -2.17 -19.79
C LEU A 33 45.77 -0.71 -20.26
N ASP A 34 46.98 -0.17 -20.45
CA ASP A 34 47.18 1.19 -20.96
C ASP A 34 46.60 1.35 -22.38
N PHE A 35 46.76 0.33 -23.23
CA PHE A 35 46.14 0.32 -24.56
C PHE A 35 44.60 0.37 -24.46
N ALA A 36 44.00 -0.45 -23.62
CA ALA A 36 42.55 -0.46 -23.42
C ALA A 36 42.03 0.89 -22.88
N LEU A 37 42.71 1.45 -21.87
CA LEU A 37 42.31 2.71 -21.23
C LEU A 37 42.47 3.91 -22.17
N TYR A 38 43.64 4.09 -22.77
CA TYR A 38 43.98 5.32 -23.48
C TYR A 38 43.72 5.28 -24.99
N LYS A 39 43.79 4.10 -25.62
CA LYS A 39 43.56 3.98 -27.08
C LYS A 39 42.15 3.55 -27.41
N LEU A 40 41.55 2.66 -26.63
CA LEU A 40 40.18 2.21 -26.87
C LEU A 40 39.16 3.15 -26.21
N ALA A 41 39.16 3.26 -24.87
CA ALA A 41 38.17 4.05 -24.16
C ALA A 41 38.33 5.56 -24.39
N LEU A 42 39.46 6.15 -24.01
CA LEU A 42 39.70 7.59 -24.22
C LEU A 42 39.71 7.95 -25.71
N GLY A 43 40.21 7.06 -26.58
CA GLY A 43 40.21 7.27 -28.02
C GLY A 43 38.81 7.32 -28.65
N ALA A 44 37.82 6.66 -28.04
CA ALA A 44 36.42 6.64 -28.45
C ALA A 44 35.58 7.79 -27.85
N LEU A 45 36.09 8.45 -26.81
CA LEU A 45 35.43 9.59 -26.15
C LEU A 45 35.05 10.66 -27.20
N ASN A 46 33.81 11.12 -27.14
CA ASN A 46 33.22 12.09 -28.08
C ASN A 46 33.19 11.66 -29.56
N LYS A 47 33.62 10.44 -29.92
CA LYS A 47 33.58 9.92 -31.30
C LYS A 47 32.47 8.90 -31.52
N SER A 48 32.24 8.02 -30.56
CA SER A 48 31.17 7.02 -30.62
C SER A 48 30.70 6.63 -29.23
N LYS A 49 29.43 6.95 -28.93
CA LYS A 49 28.77 6.58 -27.67
C LYS A 49 28.75 5.07 -27.45
N GLU A 50 28.45 4.30 -28.49
CA GLU A 50 28.38 2.84 -28.44
C GLU A 50 29.75 2.21 -28.14
N VAL A 51 30.79 2.59 -28.90
CA VAL A 51 32.15 2.05 -28.71
C VAL A 51 32.71 2.43 -27.35
N PHE A 52 32.46 3.67 -26.91
CA PHE A 52 32.85 4.12 -25.58
C PHE A 52 32.15 3.31 -24.49
N SER A 53 30.81 3.17 -24.58
CA SER A 53 30.01 2.44 -23.60
C SER A 53 30.48 1.00 -23.47
N GLU A 54 30.69 0.29 -24.58
CA GLU A 54 31.23 -1.07 -24.51
C GLU A 54 32.63 -1.10 -23.89
N SER A 55 33.54 -0.22 -24.34
CA SER A 55 34.92 -0.17 -23.82
C SER A 55 34.95 0.07 -22.31
N VAL A 56 34.11 0.96 -21.80
CA VAL A 56 34.08 1.28 -20.37
C VAL A 56 33.42 0.15 -19.57
N LEU A 57 32.27 -0.37 -20.03
CA LEU A 57 31.56 -1.47 -19.35
C LEU A 57 32.37 -2.77 -19.31
N TYR A 58 33.24 -3.03 -20.30
CA TYR A 58 34.11 -4.20 -20.29
C TYR A 58 35.09 -4.21 -19.11
N PHE A 59 35.55 -3.05 -18.62
CA PHE A 59 36.40 -3.02 -17.43
C PHE A 59 35.68 -3.59 -16.21
N ALA A 60 34.37 -3.31 -16.07
CA ALA A 60 33.60 -3.91 -15.00
C ALA A 60 33.44 -5.43 -15.14
N ARG A 61 33.31 -5.92 -16.39
CA ARG A 61 33.13 -7.35 -16.68
C ARG A 61 34.38 -8.18 -16.39
N ILE A 62 35.58 -7.64 -16.64
CA ILE A 62 36.82 -8.41 -16.48
C ILE A 62 37.40 -8.39 -15.08
N TYR A 63 37.09 -7.38 -14.26
CA TYR A 63 37.68 -7.23 -12.93
C TYR A 63 37.59 -8.50 -12.06
N PRO A 64 36.45 -9.22 -11.99
CA PRO A 64 36.37 -10.46 -11.20
C PRO A 64 37.38 -11.53 -11.65
N SER A 65 37.74 -11.53 -12.94
CA SER A 65 38.68 -12.45 -13.56
C SER A 65 40.14 -12.00 -13.46
N ILE A 66 40.43 -10.78 -13.00
CA ILE A 66 41.80 -10.33 -12.78
C ILE A 66 42.37 -11.00 -11.54
N ALA A 67 43.58 -11.57 -11.67
CA ALA A 67 44.28 -12.21 -10.56
C ALA A 67 44.45 -11.23 -9.38
N PRO A 68 44.24 -11.66 -8.11
CA PRO A 68 44.19 -10.75 -6.95
C PRO A 68 45.35 -9.76 -6.84
N LYS A 69 46.58 -10.21 -7.14
CA LYS A 69 47.80 -9.38 -7.08
C LYS A 69 47.90 -8.24 -8.12
N TYR A 70 47.00 -8.23 -9.10
CA TYR A 70 46.94 -7.21 -10.14
C TYR A 70 45.72 -6.29 -10.00
N ARG A 71 44.81 -6.59 -9.06
CA ARG A 71 43.55 -5.83 -8.90
C ARG A 71 43.79 -4.41 -8.43
N ASP A 72 44.76 -4.19 -7.55
CA ASP A 72 45.10 -2.86 -7.06
C ASP A 72 45.59 -1.95 -8.20
N VAL A 73 46.51 -2.45 -9.02
CA VAL A 73 47.07 -1.72 -10.16
C VAL A 73 46.02 -1.52 -11.25
N PHE A 74 45.18 -2.52 -11.48
CA PHE A 74 44.04 -2.40 -12.38
C PHE A 74 43.15 -1.23 -11.97
N MET A 75 42.74 -1.20 -10.69
CA MET A 75 41.85 -0.18 -10.15
C MET A 75 42.48 1.21 -10.18
N GLU A 76 43.74 1.35 -9.77
CA GLU A 76 44.46 2.62 -9.76
C GLU A 76 44.53 3.24 -11.16
N LYS A 77 45.08 2.52 -12.14
CA LYS A 77 45.20 3.00 -13.53
C LYS A 77 43.85 3.32 -14.15
N TRP A 78 42.85 2.51 -13.83
CA TRP A 78 41.50 2.69 -14.35
C TRP A 78 40.83 3.95 -13.78
N ILE A 79 40.93 4.21 -12.47
CA ILE A 79 40.39 5.42 -11.83
C ILE A 79 41.04 6.67 -12.42
N ILE A 80 42.38 6.69 -12.56
CA ILE A 80 43.11 7.82 -13.15
C ILE A 80 42.62 8.10 -14.58
N SER A 81 42.47 7.05 -15.39
CA SER A 81 41.96 7.20 -16.76
C SER A 81 40.53 7.70 -16.79
N PHE A 82 39.67 7.23 -15.88
CA PHE A 82 38.28 7.64 -15.79
C PHE A 82 38.12 9.10 -15.37
N THR A 83 38.78 9.52 -14.30
CA THR A 83 38.68 10.90 -13.81
C THR A 83 39.11 11.88 -14.90
N THR A 84 40.16 11.52 -15.66
CA THR A 84 40.58 12.22 -16.88
C THR A 84 39.49 12.22 -17.97
N GLN A 85 38.76 11.13 -18.16
CA GLN A 85 37.68 11.07 -19.15
C GLN A 85 36.45 11.90 -18.75
N ILE A 86 36.10 12.00 -17.45
CA ILE A 86 35.02 12.88 -16.99
C ILE A 86 35.34 14.33 -17.34
N SER A 87 36.55 14.77 -16.99
CA SER A 87 36.94 16.16 -17.16
C SER A 87 37.03 16.56 -18.63
N LEU A 88 37.41 15.63 -19.51
CA LEU A 88 37.46 15.85 -20.96
C LEU A 88 36.10 15.68 -21.65
N SER A 89 35.14 15.02 -21.02
CA SER A 89 33.80 14.86 -21.58
C SER A 89 33.03 16.17 -21.48
N LYS A 90 32.25 16.51 -22.52
CA LYS A 90 31.24 17.59 -22.44
C LYS A 90 29.82 17.05 -22.32
N ASP A 91 29.61 15.78 -22.62
CA ASP A 91 28.30 15.13 -22.68
C ASP A 91 28.14 14.21 -21.47
N VAL A 92 27.03 14.41 -20.75
CA VAL A 92 26.66 13.69 -19.53
C VAL A 92 26.53 12.19 -19.77
N TYR A 93 26.21 11.76 -20.99
CA TYR A 93 26.16 10.34 -21.35
C TYR A 93 27.48 9.61 -21.04
N TYR A 94 28.62 10.21 -21.35
CA TYR A 94 29.90 9.56 -21.10
C TYR A 94 30.19 9.49 -19.59
N THR A 95 29.91 10.58 -18.87
CA THR A 95 30.02 10.66 -17.41
C THR A 95 29.15 9.59 -16.73
N ASP A 96 27.90 9.45 -17.16
CA ASP A 96 26.95 8.42 -16.69
C ASP A 96 27.52 6.99 -16.85
N LYS A 97 28.05 6.65 -18.03
CA LYS A 97 28.58 5.30 -18.28
C LYS A 97 29.79 4.96 -17.44
N ILE A 98 30.61 5.94 -17.12
CA ILE A 98 31.77 5.64 -16.31
C ILE A 98 31.42 5.58 -14.82
N TYR A 99 30.51 6.42 -14.31
CA TYR A 99 29.98 6.26 -12.93
C TYR A 99 29.29 4.90 -12.74
N HIS A 100 28.49 4.45 -13.72
CA HIS A 100 27.92 3.09 -13.70
C HIS A 100 29.00 2.00 -13.53
N THR A 101 30.11 2.16 -14.22
CA THR A 101 31.18 1.15 -14.17
C THR A 101 31.91 1.23 -12.83
N LEU A 102 32.23 2.44 -12.35
CA LEU A 102 32.88 2.65 -11.05
C LEU A 102 32.03 2.09 -9.90
N ILE A 103 30.73 2.39 -9.90
CA ILE A 103 29.84 1.97 -8.83
C ILE A 103 29.69 0.44 -8.78
N SER A 104 29.67 -0.21 -9.94
CA SER A 104 29.67 -1.68 -10.05
C SER A 104 30.93 -2.32 -9.48
N GLN A 105 32.08 -1.66 -9.64
CA GLN A 105 33.36 -2.16 -9.11
C GLN A 105 33.50 -1.93 -7.62
N ILE A 106 33.13 -0.76 -7.13
CA ILE A 106 33.12 -0.48 -5.69
C ILE A 106 32.15 -1.44 -4.98
N LYS A 107 30.97 -1.72 -5.56
CA LYS A 107 30.07 -2.76 -5.05
C LYS A 107 30.78 -4.10 -4.90
N LYS A 108 31.52 -4.56 -5.92
CA LYS A 108 32.23 -5.84 -5.87
C LYS A 108 33.32 -5.87 -4.78
N ILE A 109 34.02 -4.75 -4.58
CA ILE A 109 35.01 -4.61 -3.49
C ILE A 109 34.31 -4.75 -2.13
N LEU A 110 33.19 -4.07 -1.94
CA LEU A 110 32.38 -4.13 -0.71
C LEU A 110 31.81 -5.54 -0.45
N GLU A 111 31.32 -6.24 -1.48
CA GLU A 111 30.84 -7.63 -1.38
C GLU A 111 31.94 -8.60 -0.94
N THR A 112 33.19 -8.35 -1.34
CA THR A 112 34.34 -9.16 -0.92
C THR A 112 34.94 -8.74 0.43
N ASN A 113 34.39 -7.70 1.06
CA ASN A 113 34.91 -7.10 2.30
C ASN A 113 36.40 -6.71 2.23
N ASP A 114 36.87 -6.29 1.04
CA ASP A 114 38.28 -5.90 0.80
C ASP A 114 38.49 -4.42 1.10
N HIS A 115 38.58 -4.10 2.39
CA HIS A 115 38.76 -2.73 2.88
C HIS A 115 40.09 -2.10 2.44
N VAL A 116 41.16 -2.88 2.27
CA VAL A 116 42.47 -2.38 1.82
C VAL A 116 42.38 -1.86 0.39
N LEU A 117 41.74 -2.61 -0.51
CA LEU A 117 41.54 -2.17 -1.88
C LEU A 117 40.55 -1.00 -1.95
N PHE A 118 39.49 -1.03 -1.15
CA PHE A 118 38.53 0.08 -1.07
C PHE A 118 39.22 1.40 -0.68
N ASP A 119 40.03 1.40 0.37
CA ASP A 119 40.74 2.60 0.84
C ASP A 119 41.72 3.13 -0.20
N LYS A 120 42.43 2.23 -0.90
CA LYS A 120 43.29 2.63 -2.03
C LYS A 120 42.47 3.31 -3.12
N VAL A 121 41.33 2.74 -3.49
CA VAL A 121 40.42 3.29 -4.51
C VAL A 121 39.93 4.68 -4.11
N LEU A 122 39.49 4.86 -2.87
CA LEU A 122 39.05 6.17 -2.39
C LEU A 122 40.17 7.19 -2.34
N LYS A 123 41.36 6.80 -1.90
CA LYS A 123 42.53 7.68 -1.93
C LYS A 123 42.87 8.13 -3.35
N THR A 124 42.84 7.22 -4.33
CA THR A 124 43.07 7.59 -5.74
C THR A 124 41.97 8.53 -6.26
N LEU A 125 40.70 8.32 -5.86
CA LEU A 125 39.61 9.23 -6.21
C LEU A 125 39.79 10.61 -5.56
N GLU A 126 40.23 10.67 -4.31
CA GLU A 126 40.54 11.90 -3.58
C GLU A 126 41.63 12.71 -4.27
N GLU A 127 42.74 12.06 -4.65
CA GLU A 127 43.84 12.68 -5.40
C GLU A 127 43.39 13.26 -6.76
N HIS A 128 42.30 12.74 -7.33
CA HIS A 128 41.75 13.17 -8.62
C HIS A 128 40.39 13.87 -8.50
N TRP A 129 40.00 14.31 -7.31
CA TRP A 129 38.68 14.87 -7.03
C TRP A 129 38.32 16.08 -7.89
N ILE A 130 39.30 16.95 -8.16
CA ILE A 130 39.14 18.16 -8.99
C ILE A 130 38.61 17.81 -10.39
N TRP A 131 38.96 16.64 -10.92
CA TRP A 131 38.54 16.20 -12.26
C TRP A 131 37.14 15.57 -12.28
N LEU A 132 36.60 15.22 -11.11
CA LEU A 132 35.25 14.68 -10.94
C LEU A 132 34.21 15.80 -10.81
N LYS A 133 34.63 16.98 -10.34
CA LYS A 133 33.78 18.16 -10.26
C LYS A 133 33.67 18.87 -11.60
N ASP A 134 32.47 19.33 -11.88
CA ASP A 134 32.19 20.24 -12.99
C ASP A 134 31.12 21.23 -12.52
N ASP A 135 31.57 22.23 -11.76
CA ASP A 135 30.69 23.21 -11.10
C ASP A 135 29.87 24.03 -12.12
N ASP A 136 30.35 24.11 -13.37
CA ASP A 136 29.69 24.80 -14.47
C ASP A 136 28.63 23.94 -15.18
N ASN A 137 28.52 22.64 -14.87
CA ASN A 137 27.58 21.71 -15.49
C ASN A 137 26.65 21.03 -14.47
N PRO A 138 25.42 21.56 -14.28
CA PRO A 138 24.47 21.05 -13.29
C PRO A 138 24.09 19.57 -13.47
N GLU A 139 24.04 19.08 -14.71
CA GLU A 139 23.70 17.68 -14.99
C GLU A 139 24.80 16.72 -14.56
N LYS A 140 26.08 17.09 -14.78
CA LYS A 140 27.21 16.31 -14.27
C LYS A 140 27.29 16.34 -12.74
N SER A 141 27.04 17.50 -12.13
CA SER A 141 26.94 17.62 -10.67
C SER A 141 25.83 16.72 -10.10
N LYS A 142 24.71 16.58 -10.81
CA LYS A 142 23.65 15.62 -10.46
C LYS A 142 24.08 14.15 -10.61
N CYS A 143 24.87 13.81 -11.63
CA CYS A 143 25.46 12.47 -11.76
C CYS A 143 26.43 12.17 -10.60
N LEU A 144 27.28 13.13 -10.25
CA LEU A 144 28.20 13.00 -9.12
C LEU A 144 27.45 12.84 -7.79
N PHE A 145 26.40 13.64 -7.55
CA PHE A 145 25.50 13.46 -6.41
C PHE A 145 24.92 12.04 -6.38
N SER A 146 24.40 11.56 -7.52
CA SER A 146 23.80 10.23 -7.64
C SER A 146 24.79 9.11 -7.31
N PHE A 147 26.02 9.24 -7.80
CA PHE A 147 27.11 8.31 -7.51
C PHE A 147 27.42 8.23 -6.01
N LEU A 148 27.63 9.39 -5.37
CA LEU A 148 27.94 9.46 -3.94
C LEU A 148 26.77 8.97 -3.08
N ALA A 149 25.55 9.38 -3.41
CA ALA A 149 24.34 9.01 -2.67
C ALA A 149 24.08 7.49 -2.74
N ILE A 150 24.15 6.86 -3.91
CA ILE A 150 23.99 5.41 -4.03
C ILE A 150 25.06 4.68 -3.24
N LEU A 151 26.32 5.10 -3.36
CA LEU A 151 27.43 4.45 -2.66
C LEU A 151 27.25 4.51 -1.14
N LEU A 152 26.95 5.69 -0.60
CA LEU A 152 26.68 5.86 0.84
C LEU A 152 25.47 5.04 1.29
N CYS A 153 24.35 5.09 0.55
CA CYS A 153 23.16 4.33 0.91
C CYS A 153 23.42 2.82 0.95
N TRP A 154 24.21 2.31 -0.01
CA TRP A 154 24.58 0.90 -0.05
C TRP A 154 25.52 0.51 1.09
N ILE A 155 26.57 1.29 1.35
CA ILE A 155 27.50 1.07 2.47
C ILE A 155 26.73 1.05 3.80
N TYR A 156 25.85 2.01 4.00
CA TYR A 156 25.04 2.12 5.22
C TYR A 156 24.04 0.97 5.36
N PHE A 157 23.46 0.52 4.25
CA PHE A 157 22.62 -0.67 4.24
C PHE A 157 23.42 -1.94 4.58
N LEU A 158 24.61 -2.13 4.01
CA LEU A 158 25.47 -3.27 4.33
C LEU A 158 25.88 -3.27 5.81
N LYS A 159 26.18 -2.10 6.40
CA LYS A 159 26.41 -1.96 7.85
C LYS A 159 25.16 -2.36 8.63
N PHE A 160 23.99 -1.86 8.24
CA PHE A 160 22.71 -2.16 8.89
C PHE A 160 22.38 -3.66 8.89
N GLN A 161 22.79 -4.38 7.84
CA GLN A 161 22.67 -5.83 7.73
C GLN A 161 23.81 -6.61 8.43
N GLY A 162 24.76 -5.92 9.07
CA GLY A 162 25.92 -6.52 9.72
C GLY A 162 26.91 -7.19 8.76
N LYS A 163 26.89 -6.82 7.48
CA LYS A 163 27.77 -7.40 6.44
C LYS A 163 29.14 -6.74 6.40
N ILE A 164 29.25 -5.50 6.85
CA ILE A 164 30.51 -4.75 7.00
C ILE A 164 30.53 -4.00 8.33
N SER A 165 31.72 -3.66 8.82
CA SER A 165 31.92 -2.71 9.93
C SER A 165 32.50 -1.41 9.38
N LEU A 166 31.88 -0.26 9.68
CA LEU A 166 32.33 1.02 9.10
C LEU A 166 33.72 1.44 9.56
N GLU A 167 34.16 1.01 10.75
CA GLU A 167 35.48 1.35 11.30
C GLU A 167 36.64 0.85 10.43
N GLN A 168 36.39 -0.15 9.58
CA GLN A 168 37.39 -0.72 8.68
C GLN A 168 37.57 0.08 7.39
N TYR A 169 36.66 1.02 7.09
CA TYR A 169 36.60 1.73 5.82
C TYR A 169 36.84 3.24 6.02
N HIS A 170 37.76 3.83 5.26
CA HIS A 170 38.02 5.27 5.32
C HIS A 170 36.99 6.08 4.50
N LEU A 171 35.83 6.34 5.08
CA LEU A 171 34.70 7.00 4.38
C LEU A 171 34.80 8.53 4.28
N ASN A 172 35.73 9.16 5.01
CA ASN A 172 35.83 10.62 5.12
C ASN A 172 35.76 11.34 3.78
N PHE A 173 36.49 10.86 2.76
CA PHE A 173 36.47 11.47 1.44
C PHE A 173 35.08 11.45 0.78
N ILE A 174 34.39 10.31 0.78
CA ILE A 174 33.03 10.20 0.20
C ILE A 174 32.08 11.10 0.97
N GLU A 175 32.16 11.09 2.30
CA GLU A 175 31.29 11.85 3.18
C GLU A 175 31.44 13.37 3.00
N THR A 176 32.68 13.88 2.99
CA THR A 176 32.95 15.31 2.73
C THR A 176 32.54 15.71 1.32
N SER A 177 32.83 14.86 0.33
CA SER A 177 32.44 15.08 -1.06
C SER A 177 30.92 15.13 -1.23
N PHE A 178 30.21 14.23 -0.53
CA PHE A 178 28.75 14.17 -0.56
C PHE A 178 28.14 15.41 0.10
N GLU A 179 28.64 15.84 1.26
CA GLU A 179 28.18 17.05 1.93
C GLU A 179 28.34 18.29 1.02
N GLU A 180 29.51 18.44 0.39
CA GLU A 180 29.77 19.53 -0.54
C GLU A 180 28.79 19.52 -1.72
N VAL A 181 28.62 18.37 -2.39
CA VAL A 181 27.76 18.27 -3.58
C VAL A 181 26.28 18.41 -3.22
N SER A 182 25.85 17.83 -2.10
CA SER A 182 24.45 17.85 -1.66
C SER A 182 23.97 19.25 -1.27
N SER A 183 24.86 20.12 -0.80
CA SER A 183 24.55 21.52 -0.46
C SER A 183 24.08 22.36 -1.66
N ASN A 184 24.38 21.92 -2.89
CA ASN A 184 23.98 22.61 -4.12
C ASN A 184 22.53 22.32 -4.54
N PHE A 185 21.82 21.44 -3.84
CA PHE A 185 20.48 20.98 -4.22
C PHE A 185 19.51 21.00 -3.04
N ASN A 186 18.21 21.04 -3.33
CA ASN A 186 17.24 20.54 -2.38
C ASN A 186 17.46 19.02 -2.26
N PHE A 187 18.08 18.59 -1.15
CA PHE A 187 18.50 17.21 -0.95
C PHE A 187 17.34 16.21 -1.12
N ILE A 188 16.18 16.50 -0.52
CA ILE A 188 15.02 15.62 -0.62
C ILE A 188 14.59 15.47 -2.09
N ASN A 189 14.46 16.57 -2.83
CA ASN A 189 14.10 16.52 -4.26
C ASN A 189 15.12 15.74 -5.08
N ALA A 190 16.42 15.99 -4.86
CA ALA A 190 17.50 15.31 -5.56
C ALA A 190 17.52 13.81 -5.25
N PHE A 191 17.36 13.44 -3.97
CA PHE A 191 17.34 12.06 -3.51
C PHE A 191 16.15 11.28 -4.10
N TYR A 192 14.94 11.82 -4.05
CA TYR A 192 13.80 11.11 -4.62
C TYR A 192 13.81 11.12 -6.15
N SER A 193 14.45 12.09 -6.80
CA SER A 193 14.67 12.04 -8.26
C SER A 193 15.65 10.93 -8.64
N LEU A 194 16.69 10.73 -7.82
CA LEU A 194 17.60 9.59 -7.93
C LEU A 194 16.85 8.28 -7.71
N TYR A 195 16.04 8.20 -6.66
CA TYR A 195 15.26 7.00 -6.34
C TYR A 195 14.31 6.62 -7.50
N ASP A 196 13.61 7.59 -8.09
CA ASP A 196 12.80 7.36 -9.30
C ASP A 196 13.65 6.87 -10.48
N ALA A 197 14.85 7.43 -10.69
CA ALA A 197 15.75 6.99 -11.77
C ALA A 197 16.26 5.56 -11.56
N ILE A 198 16.51 5.15 -10.31
CA ILE A 198 16.90 3.78 -9.95
C ILE A 198 15.81 2.79 -10.32
N ASP A 199 14.54 3.09 -10.00
CA ASP A 199 13.42 2.23 -10.37
C ASP A 199 13.25 2.09 -11.90
N LEU A 200 13.73 3.08 -12.66
CA LEU A 200 13.80 3.04 -14.12
C LEU A 200 15.07 2.34 -14.65
N GLY A 201 15.90 1.78 -13.78
CA GLY A 201 17.08 0.98 -14.13
C GLY A 201 18.39 1.75 -14.19
N LEU A 202 18.51 2.90 -13.52
CA LEU A 202 19.77 3.65 -13.43
C LEU A 202 20.90 2.74 -12.94
N TRP A 203 21.91 2.57 -13.78
CA TRP A 203 23.14 1.79 -13.50
C TRP A 203 22.90 0.34 -13.04
N GLY A 204 21.71 -0.22 -13.30
CA GLY A 204 21.34 -1.57 -12.88
C GLY A 204 21.32 -1.77 -11.35
N VAL A 205 21.23 -0.69 -10.56
CA VAL A 205 21.26 -0.78 -9.09
C VAL A 205 19.96 -1.30 -8.49
N ASP A 206 18.89 -1.30 -9.28
CA ASP A 206 17.63 -1.99 -9.03
C ASP A 206 17.79 -3.51 -8.88
N ARG A 207 18.90 -4.08 -9.37
CA ARG A 207 19.19 -5.53 -9.39
C ARG A 207 20.28 -5.93 -8.41
N TRP A 208 20.64 -5.05 -7.50
CA TRP A 208 21.69 -5.31 -6.55
C TRP A 208 21.23 -6.27 -5.47
N GLU A 209 21.99 -7.34 -5.27
CA GLU A 209 21.75 -8.34 -4.25
C GLU A 209 22.94 -8.41 -3.27
N ILE A 210 22.67 -8.86 -2.05
CA ILE A 210 23.71 -9.16 -1.04
C ILE A 210 24.27 -10.57 -1.25
N GLU A 211 23.38 -11.52 -1.54
CA GLU A 211 23.69 -12.95 -1.69
C GLU A 211 23.16 -13.43 -3.03
N GLU A 212 23.83 -14.42 -3.62
CA GLU A 212 23.37 -15.00 -4.88
C GLU A 212 21.98 -15.62 -4.71
N PRO A 213 21.08 -15.45 -5.69
CA PRO A 213 19.75 -16.04 -5.63
C PRO A 213 19.79 -17.55 -5.53
N PRO A 214 18.91 -18.16 -4.72
CA PRO A 214 18.80 -19.61 -4.69
C PRO A 214 18.36 -20.13 -6.06
N MET A 215 19.16 -21.03 -6.64
CA MET A 215 18.83 -21.64 -7.94
C MET A 215 17.59 -22.53 -7.83
N GLY A 216 16.63 -22.36 -8.74
CA GLY A 216 15.44 -23.22 -8.84
C GLY A 216 14.35 -22.92 -7.80
N VAL A 217 14.45 -21.82 -7.06
CA VAL A 217 13.46 -21.42 -6.04
C VAL A 217 12.97 -20.00 -6.32
N ALA A 218 11.68 -19.76 -6.12
CA ALA A 218 11.13 -18.41 -6.15
C ALA A 218 11.65 -17.64 -4.94
N TYR A 219 12.23 -16.47 -5.17
CA TYR A 219 12.76 -15.60 -4.12
C TYR A 219 12.31 -14.17 -4.34
N TRP A 220 12.35 -13.37 -3.27
CA TRP A 220 12.11 -11.94 -3.35
C TRP A 220 13.44 -11.23 -3.57
N ALA A 221 13.59 -10.60 -4.74
CA ALA A 221 14.78 -9.81 -5.04
C ALA A 221 14.88 -8.59 -4.12
N LEU A 222 16.10 -8.18 -3.82
CA LEU A 222 16.37 -7.00 -3.01
C LEU A 222 16.06 -5.74 -3.84
N MET A 223 14.84 -5.23 -3.70
CA MET A 223 14.41 -3.99 -4.35
C MET A 223 15.04 -2.74 -3.68
N PRO A 224 15.23 -1.62 -4.41
CA PRO A 224 15.63 -0.31 -3.88
C PRO A 224 14.85 0.14 -2.63
N SER A 225 13.57 -0.20 -2.55
CA SER A 225 12.70 0.08 -1.40
C SER A 225 13.12 -0.56 -0.08
N HIS A 226 13.99 -1.57 -0.13
CA HIS A 226 14.49 -2.21 1.08
C HIS A 226 15.76 -1.54 1.64
N TRP A 227 16.52 -0.80 0.83
CA TRP A 227 17.84 -0.30 1.23
C TRP A 227 18.02 1.21 1.09
N MET A 228 17.39 1.85 0.10
CA MET A 228 17.45 3.31 -0.07
C MET A 228 16.89 4.07 1.15
N PRO A 229 15.74 3.69 1.76
CA PRO A 229 15.24 4.36 2.96
C PRO A 229 16.21 4.26 4.15
N ILE A 230 16.96 3.16 4.28
CA ILE A 230 17.97 3.00 5.34
C ILE A 230 19.10 4.00 5.14
N GLY A 231 19.62 4.08 3.92
CA GLY A 231 20.63 5.06 3.54
C GLY A 231 20.16 6.49 3.78
N LEU A 232 18.95 6.82 3.34
CA LEU A 232 18.32 8.13 3.54
C LEU A 232 18.26 8.52 5.01
N VAL A 233 17.73 7.63 5.87
CA VAL A 233 17.59 7.90 7.30
C VAL A 233 18.94 8.16 7.94
N LEU A 234 19.96 7.36 7.64
CA LEU A 234 21.29 7.52 8.22
C LEU A 234 21.98 8.81 7.72
N ILE A 235 21.80 9.16 6.45
CA ILE A 235 22.26 10.44 5.88
C ILE A 235 21.57 11.61 6.61
N LEU A 236 20.25 11.59 6.73
CA LEU A 236 19.49 12.66 7.38
C LEU A 236 19.82 12.81 8.86
N LEU A 237 20.03 11.69 9.57
CA LEU A 237 20.47 11.75 10.96
C LEU A 237 21.88 12.33 11.08
N LYS A 238 22.82 11.94 10.22
CA LYS A 238 24.20 12.43 10.28
C LYS A 238 24.30 13.93 9.92
N TYR A 239 23.66 14.35 8.83
CA TYR A 239 23.75 15.70 8.26
C TYR A 239 22.49 16.56 8.51
N ASN A 240 21.75 16.28 9.58
CA ASN A 240 20.44 16.86 9.89
C ASN A 240 20.32 18.37 9.57
N TYR A 241 21.23 19.18 10.10
CA TYR A 241 21.17 20.64 9.96
C TYR A 241 21.44 21.15 8.54
N THR A 242 22.16 20.37 7.74
CA THR A 242 22.56 20.76 6.38
C THR A 242 21.51 20.34 5.36
N LEU A 243 20.86 19.19 5.57
CA LEU A 243 20.03 18.54 4.54
C LEU A 243 18.51 18.64 4.78
N ILE A 244 18.06 18.82 6.02
CA ILE A 244 16.64 19.02 6.31
C ILE A 244 16.36 20.53 6.31
N PRO A 245 15.62 21.06 5.32
CA PRO A 245 15.32 22.48 5.27
C PRO A 245 14.37 22.86 6.41
N ASN A 246 14.45 24.09 6.91
CA ASN A 246 13.50 24.59 7.91
C ASN A 246 12.11 24.89 7.30
N ASP A 247 12.04 25.01 5.98
CA ASP A 247 10.80 25.19 5.22
C ASP A 247 10.66 24.05 4.19
N TYR A 248 9.57 23.29 4.30
CA TYR A 248 9.29 22.13 3.49
C TYR A 248 8.52 22.45 2.20
N GLY A 249 8.02 23.69 2.03
CA GLY A 249 7.12 24.07 0.93
C GLY A 249 7.74 23.97 -0.48
N ASN A 250 9.07 23.92 -0.58
CA ASN A 250 9.80 23.77 -1.85
C ASN A 250 10.11 22.31 -2.22
N ILE A 251 9.64 21.34 -1.44
CA ILE A 251 9.82 19.92 -1.73
C ILE A 251 8.75 19.48 -2.76
N GLU A 252 9.20 18.90 -3.87
CA GLU A 252 8.32 18.39 -4.91
C GLU A 252 7.58 17.16 -4.41
N LEU A 253 6.25 17.24 -4.46
CA LEU A 253 5.34 16.19 -4.02
C LEU A 253 5.42 14.96 -4.93
N LYS A 254 5.78 13.81 -4.35
CA LYS A 254 5.89 12.51 -5.04
C LYS A 254 4.99 11.47 -4.40
N ASN A 255 4.40 10.60 -5.23
CA ASN A 255 3.47 9.56 -4.80
C ASN A 255 4.01 8.64 -3.69
N ARG A 256 5.34 8.45 -3.62
CA ARG A 256 5.99 7.61 -2.59
C ARG A 256 5.79 8.14 -1.18
N PHE A 257 5.64 9.45 -0.99
CA PHE A 257 5.47 10.03 0.35
C PHE A 257 4.21 9.53 1.08
N LYS A 258 3.25 8.93 0.36
CA LYS A 258 2.12 8.22 0.97
C LYS A 258 2.55 7.10 1.93
N TYR A 259 3.66 6.43 1.63
CA TYR A 259 4.13 5.22 2.33
C TYR A 259 5.52 5.40 2.98
N GLU A 260 6.22 6.47 2.65
CA GLU A 260 7.61 6.66 3.06
C GLU A 260 7.77 6.77 4.59
N LEU A 261 6.86 7.49 5.26
CA LEU A 261 6.87 7.60 6.71
C LEU A 261 6.78 6.23 7.39
N ASP A 262 5.97 5.33 6.83
CA ASP A 262 5.77 3.97 7.36
C ASP A 262 7.01 3.09 7.13
N SER A 263 7.83 3.42 6.12
CA SER A 263 9.13 2.78 5.86
C SER A 263 10.24 3.32 6.76
N ILE A 264 10.21 4.61 7.08
CA ILE A 264 11.24 5.31 7.85
C ILE A 264 11.14 5.06 9.35
N LYS A 265 9.93 5.09 9.92
CA LYS A 265 9.71 4.93 11.38
C LYS A 265 10.38 3.65 11.94
N PRO A 266 10.20 2.45 11.36
CA PRO A 266 10.85 1.24 11.86
C PRO A 266 12.38 1.28 11.81
N ILE A 267 12.97 2.05 10.89
CA ILE A 267 14.42 2.23 10.78
C ILE A 267 14.91 3.14 11.92
N LEU A 268 14.21 4.26 12.18
CA LEU A 268 14.53 5.18 13.28
C LEU A 268 14.43 4.49 14.65
N ASP A 269 13.46 3.60 14.84
CA ASP A 269 13.26 2.86 16.10
C ASP A 269 14.40 1.89 16.42
N LYS A 270 15.09 1.39 15.39
CA LYS A 270 16.26 0.51 15.53
C LYS A 270 17.54 1.24 15.91
N ILE A 271 17.63 2.54 15.63
CA ILE A 271 18.82 3.35 15.92
C ILE A 271 18.72 3.84 17.37
N LYS A 272 19.38 3.17 18.30
CA LYS A 272 19.31 3.47 19.74
C LYS A 272 20.64 3.98 20.29
N ILE A 273 20.58 4.74 21.39
CA ILE A 273 21.75 5.30 22.06
C ILE A 273 22.71 4.22 22.57
N GLU A 274 22.20 3.01 22.87
CA GLU A 274 23.01 1.85 23.27
C GLU A 274 23.90 1.32 22.13
N ASN A 275 23.54 1.60 20.87
CA ASN A 275 24.34 1.16 19.73
C ASN A 275 25.45 2.16 19.44
N LYS A 276 26.56 1.98 20.16
CA LYS A 276 27.74 2.85 20.09
C LYS A 276 28.23 3.08 18.65
N GLU A 277 28.19 2.06 17.79
CA GLU A 277 28.66 2.16 16.41
C GLU A 277 27.78 3.08 15.52
N TYR A 278 26.50 3.28 15.86
CA TYR A 278 25.65 4.29 15.20
C TYR A 278 25.87 5.67 15.78
N ILE A 279 26.10 5.77 17.09
CA ILE A 279 26.33 7.05 17.76
C ILE A 279 27.65 7.65 17.30
N ASP A 280 28.72 6.86 17.31
CA ASP A 280 30.04 7.26 16.80
C ASP A 280 29.95 7.64 15.31
N PHE A 281 29.08 6.99 14.54
CA PHE A 281 28.86 7.33 13.12
C PHE A 281 28.07 8.64 12.92
N ILE A 282 26.99 8.87 13.68
CA ILE A 282 26.08 10.04 13.54
C ILE A 282 26.70 11.31 14.10
N PHE A 283 27.37 11.20 15.25
CA PHE A 283 27.90 12.34 16.00
C PHE A 283 29.41 12.49 15.85
N GLY A 284 30.13 11.45 15.42
CA GLY A 284 31.58 11.37 15.54
C GLY A 284 32.02 10.90 16.93
N ASN A 285 33.32 10.73 17.13
CA ASN A 285 33.91 10.42 18.43
C ASN A 285 33.86 11.65 19.36
N VAL A 286 32.68 11.97 19.90
CA VAL A 286 32.45 13.16 20.73
C VAL A 286 32.42 12.77 22.21
N SER A 287 33.11 13.55 23.04
CA SER A 287 33.18 13.40 24.50
C SER A 287 31.92 13.88 25.25
N GLN A 288 30.74 13.83 24.60
CA GLN A 288 29.48 14.26 25.21
C GLN A 288 28.95 13.19 26.17
N SER A 289 28.15 13.62 27.14
CA SER A 289 27.47 12.69 28.04
C SER A 289 26.40 11.87 27.29
N LYS A 290 26.07 10.67 27.79
CA LYS A 290 25.03 9.81 27.18
C LYS A 290 23.70 10.55 27.04
N GLU A 291 23.31 11.31 28.07
CA GLU A 291 22.04 12.05 28.11
C GLU A 291 21.98 13.15 27.04
N GLU A 292 23.08 13.89 26.80
CA GLU A 292 23.15 14.90 25.75
C GLU A 292 23.05 14.29 24.35
N LEU A 293 23.72 13.16 24.12
CA LEU A 293 23.67 12.45 22.84
C LEU A 293 22.28 11.85 22.58
N GLU A 294 21.63 11.33 23.61
CA GLU A 294 20.26 10.81 23.51
C GLU A 294 19.26 11.92 23.16
N SER A 295 19.35 13.07 23.84
CA SER A 295 18.53 14.24 23.55
C SER A 295 18.73 14.74 22.11
N GLN A 296 19.98 14.86 21.66
CA GLN A 296 20.26 15.24 20.27
C GLN A 296 19.77 14.21 19.26
N LEU A 297 19.93 12.91 19.53
CA LEU A 297 19.44 11.86 18.65
C LEU A 297 17.92 11.93 18.51
N ASN A 298 17.19 12.07 19.62
CA ASN A 298 15.74 12.19 19.62
C ASN A 298 15.30 13.42 18.81
N TYR A 299 15.93 14.57 19.02
CA TYR A 299 15.67 15.77 18.22
C TYR A 299 15.89 15.55 16.71
N ARG A 300 16.99 14.88 16.32
CA ARG A 300 17.28 14.57 14.91
C ARG A 300 16.23 13.61 14.34
N LYS A 301 15.81 12.60 15.09
CA LYS A 301 14.74 11.67 14.69
C LYS A 301 13.40 12.38 14.52
N GLU A 302 13.04 13.25 15.44
CA GLU A 302 11.82 14.06 15.37
C GLU A 302 11.81 14.91 14.10
N LYS A 303 12.92 15.60 13.77
CA LYS A 303 13.01 16.34 12.50
C LYS A 303 12.79 15.48 11.25
N VAL A 304 13.34 14.26 11.22
CA VAL A 304 13.10 13.32 10.12
C VAL A 304 11.62 12.92 10.07
N ILE A 305 11.01 12.63 11.21
CA ILE A 305 9.59 12.30 11.29
C ILE A 305 8.74 13.49 10.82
N ASP A 306 9.05 14.70 11.24
CA ASP A 306 8.33 15.93 10.92
C ASP A 306 8.29 16.19 9.42
N VAL A 307 9.44 16.08 8.73
CA VAL A 307 9.47 16.30 7.27
C VAL A 307 8.63 15.26 6.52
N PHE A 308 8.72 13.97 6.87
CA PHE A 308 7.93 12.94 6.18
C PHE A 308 6.45 12.92 6.59
N THR A 309 6.15 13.38 7.79
CA THR A 309 4.78 13.66 8.26
C THR A 309 4.17 14.79 7.43
N TYR A 310 4.87 15.91 7.28
CA TYR A 310 4.45 17.01 6.43
C TYR A 310 4.22 16.56 4.99
N LEU A 311 5.17 15.84 4.38
CA LEU A 311 5.05 15.39 3.00
C LEU A 311 3.92 14.39 2.78
N LYS A 312 3.68 13.47 3.73
CA LYS A 312 2.55 12.54 3.70
C LYS A 312 1.22 13.30 3.75
N LYS A 313 1.11 14.30 4.64
CA LYS A 313 -0.06 15.18 4.73
C LYS A 313 -0.29 15.98 3.45
N GLU A 314 0.72 16.66 2.93
CA GLU A 314 0.58 17.46 1.70
C GLU A 314 0.20 16.60 0.49
N MET A 315 0.74 15.38 0.38
CA MET A 315 0.31 14.42 -0.64
C MET A 315 -1.17 14.06 -0.51
N GLU A 316 -1.62 13.78 0.70
CA GLU A 316 -3.02 13.46 0.99
C GLU A 316 -3.94 14.65 0.63
N ILE A 317 -3.61 15.86 1.08
CA ILE A 317 -4.38 17.07 0.80
C ILE A 317 -4.39 17.36 -0.71
N SER A 318 -3.26 17.22 -1.39
CA SER A 318 -3.17 17.41 -2.85
C SER A 318 -4.06 16.43 -3.61
N GLU A 319 -4.12 15.16 -3.18
CA GLU A 319 -5.00 14.14 -3.75
C GLU A 319 -6.48 14.46 -3.50
N TYR A 320 -6.88 14.71 -2.25
CA TYR A 320 -8.27 15.02 -1.93
C TYR A 320 -8.75 16.36 -2.50
N LYS A 321 -7.84 17.32 -2.73
CA LYS A 321 -8.17 18.56 -3.45
C LYS A 321 -8.58 18.29 -4.90
N LYS A 322 -7.95 17.30 -5.55
CA LYS A 322 -8.32 16.88 -6.91
C LYS A 322 -9.64 16.10 -6.90
N ILE A 323 -9.82 15.17 -5.96
CA ILE A 323 -11.07 14.38 -5.82
C ILE A 323 -12.26 15.30 -5.53
N LYS A 324 -12.09 16.31 -4.66
CA LYS A 324 -13.12 17.31 -4.31
C LYS A 324 -13.75 17.94 -5.55
N ALA A 325 -12.93 18.27 -6.55
CA ALA A 325 -13.37 18.95 -7.77
C ALA A 325 -14.17 18.08 -8.74
N ILE A 326 -14.17 16.74 -8.55
CA ILE A 326 -14.87 15.81 -9.42
C ILE A 326 -16.30 15.59 -8.86
N PRO A 327 -17.37 15.80 -9.65
CA PRO A 327 -18.72 15.56 -9.19
C PRO A 327 -19.00 14.06 -9.01
N LEU A 328 -19.95 13.72 -8.15
CA LEU A 328 -20.43 12.35 -8.02
C LEU A 328 -20.96 11.81 -9.36
N SER A 329 -20.59 10.57 -9.68
CA SER A 329 -21.00 9.85 -10.86
C SER A 329 -22.31 9.13 -10.62
N ALA A 330 -23.35 9.51 -11.37
CA ALA A 330 -24.63 8.83 -11.38
C ALA A 330 -24.49 7.33 -11.71
N LYS A 331 -23.55 6.97 -12.61
CA LYS A 331 -23.30 5.57 -12.98
C LYS A 331 -22.71 4.76 -11.82
N LYS A 332 -21.77 5.34 -11.06
CA LYS A 332 -21.19 4.67 -9.88
C LYS A 332 -22.21 4.51 -8.77
N ILE A 333 -23.01 5.55 -8.52
CA ILE A 333 -24.12 5.49 -7.56
C ILE A 333 -25.13 4.41 -7.96
N GLU A 334 -25.50 4.32 -9.24
CA GLU A 334 -26.42 3.29 -9.74
C GLU A 334 -25.83 1.88 -9.60
N THR A 335 -24.53 1.73 -9.86
CA THR A 335 -23.83 0.45 -9.65
C THR A 335 -23.89 0.03 -8.17
N PHE A 336 -23.60 0.96 -7.27
CA PHE A 336 -23.70 0.73 -5.83
C PHE A 336 -25.13 0.39 -5.39
N ARG A 337 -26.11 1.16 -5.86
CA ARG A 337 -27.55 0.94 -5.62
C ARG A 337 -27.98 -0.46 -6.02
N ASN A 338 -27.57 -0.92 -7.19
CA ASN A 338 -27.91 -2.26 -7.67
C ASN A 338 -27.26 -3.36 -6.82
N LYS A 339 -26.00 -3.20 -6.40
CA LYS A 339 -25.34 -4.17 -5.51
C LYS A 339 -26.02 -4.25 -4.14
N VAL A 340 -26.27 -3.09 -3.51
CA VAL A 340 -26.99 -3.00 -2.23
C VAL A 340 -28.41 -3.56 -2.36
N GLY A 341 -29.14 -3.15 -3.39
CA GLY A 341 -30.51 -3.57 -3.64
C GLY A 341 -30.64 -5.07 -3.87
N HIS A 342 -29.73 -5.65 -4.65
CA HIS A 342 -29.66 -7.09 -4.88
C HIS A 342 -29.43 -7.86 -3.58
N LEU A 343 -28.43 -7.47 -2.77
CA LEU A 343 -28.17 -8.13 -1.49
C LEU A 343 -29.34 -7.97 -0.50
N TRP A 344 -30.00 -6.81 -0.50
CA TRP A 344 -31.22 -6.62 0.29
C TRP A 344 -32.33 -7.58 -0.15
N GLU A 345 -32.59 -7.68 -1.46
CA GLU A 345 -33.61 -8.56 -2.03
C GLU A 345 -33.33 -10.04 -1.73
N GLU A 346 -32.10 -10.50 -1.91
CA GLU A 346 -31.70 -11.89 -1.63
C GLU A 346 -31.80 -12.27 -0.14
N ASN A 347 -31.64 -11.31 0.76
CA ASN A 347 -31.60 -11.57 2.20
C ASN A 347 -32.91 -11.18 2.93
N SER A 348 -33.90 -10.59 2.25
CA SER A 348 -35.18 -10.14 2.87
C SER A 348 -36.19 -11.28 2.97
N VAL A 349 -36.01 -12.18 3.95
CA VAL A 349 -36.77 -13.43 4.03
C VAL A 349 -38.26 -13.17 4.25
N VAL A 350 -38.63 -12.39 5.25
CA VAL A 350 -40.05 -12.21 5.64
C VAL A 350 -40.85 -11.51 4.55
N ILE A 351 -40.31 -10.42 4.00
CA ILE A 351 -40.97 -9.67 2.93
C ILE A 351 -41.14 -10.54 1.68
N ASN A 352 -40.13 -11.32 1.30
CA ASN A 352 -40.22 -12.20 0.13
C ASN A 352 -41.26 -13.32 0.32
N LEU A 353 -41.39 -13.85 1.53
CA LEU A 353 -42.46 -14.81 1.85
C LEU A 353 -43.84 -14.15 1.78
N LEU A 354 -44.01 -12.94 2.30
CA LEU A 354 -45.27 -12.20 2.15
C LEU A 354 -45.59 -11.87 0.69
N LYS A 355 -44.58 -11.58 -0.15
CA LYS A 355 -44.75 -11.43 -1.61
C LYS A 355 -45.26 -12.73 -2.25
N ASN A 356 -44.69 -13.87 -1.87
CA ASN A 356 -45.07 -15.19 -2.38
C ASN A 356 -46.55 -15.51 -2.06
N PHE A 357 -47.02 -15.21 -0.84
CA PHE A 357 -48.41 -15.38 -0.44
C PHE A 357 -49.37 -14.26 -0.88
N HIS A 358 -48.91 -13.31 -1.70
CA HIS A 358 -49.69 -12.15 -2.15
C HIS A 358 -50.25 -11.28 -1.00
N ARG A 359 -49.46 -11.11 0.07
CA ARG A 359 -49.80 -10.35 1.29
C ARG A 359 -49.10 -8.99 1.40
N VAL A 360 -48.66 -8.45 0.27
CA VAL A 360 -47.98 -7.15 0.22
C VAL A 360 -48.90 -6.10 -0.39
N ASN A 361 -49.13 -5.03 0.36
CA ASN A 361 -49.82 -3.84 -0.13
C ASN A 361 -48.79 -2.81 -0.58
N TYR A 362 -48.76 -2.50 -1.87
CA TYR A 362 -47.89 -1.48 -2.41
C TYR A 362 -48.55 -0.11 -2.30
N LEU A 363 -47.97 0.78 -1.50
CA LEU A 363 -48.48 2.12 -1.23
C LEU A 363 -47.51 3.18 -1.76
N GLN A 364 -48.01 4.35 -2.13
CA GLN A 364 -47.15 5.47 -2.48
C GLN A 364 -46.38 5.96 -1.24
N ASN A 365 -45.09 6.26 -1.40
CA ASN A 365 -44.25 6.76 -0.34
C ASN A 365 -44.76 8.11 0.21
N ILE A 366 -44.82 8.18 1.53
CA ILE A 366 -45.16 9.39 2.30
C ILE A 366 -43.85 9.93 2.88
N GLU A 367 -43.53 11.22 2.66
CA GLU A 367 -42.26 11.82 3.07
C GLU A 367 -42.01 11.69 4.58
N ASP A 368 -43.00 12.07 5.39
CA ASP A 368 -42.94 12.05 6.87
C ASP A 368 -42.86 10.65 7.49
N LYS A 369 -43.06 9.60 6.69
CA LYS A 369 -42.99 8.24 7.20
C LYS A 369 -41.54 7.86 7.50
N ASN A 370 -41.26 7.63 8.78
CA ASN A 370 -39.99 7.07 9.23
C ASN A 370 -39.75 5.70 8.59
N GLY A 371 -38.57 5.54 8.01
CA GLY A 371 -38.10 4.26 7.49
C GLY A 371 -37.07 3.64 8.42
N TYR A 372 -36.84 2.36 8.23
CA TYR A 372 -35.81 1.61 8.92
C TYR A 372 -34.59 1.46 8.00
N GLY A 373 -33.39 1.77 8.49
CA GLY A 373 -32.24 1.88 7.60
C GLY A 373 -30.95 2.38 8.24
N TYR A 374 -29.95 2.54 7.38
CA TYR A 374 -28.66 3.15 7.70
C TYR A 374 -28.61 4.57 7.16
N PHE A 375 -28.06 5.47 7.98
CA PHE A 375 -27.73 6.83 7.58
C PHE A 375 -26.34 7.13 8.15
N GLU A 376 -25.33 7.01 7.31
CA GLU A 376 -23.93 7.08 7.72
C GLU A 376 -23.14 8.05 6.84
N THR A 377 -22.28 8.84 7.48
CA THR A 377 -21.27 9.64 6.79
C THR A 377 -19.99 8.84 6.73
N ILE A 378 -19.54 8.48 5.53
CA ILE A 378 -18.27 7.79 5.32
C ILE A 378 -17.19 8.83 5.03
N LYS A 379 -16.20 8.89 5.92
CA LYS A 379 -15.09 9.85 5.83
C LYS A 379 -14.22 9.56 4.61
N LYS A 380 -13.79 10.61 3.89
CA LYS A 380 -12.83 10.54 2.76
C LYS A 380 -13.24 9.60 1.61
N ALA A 381 -14.50 9.18 1.49
CA ALA A 381 -14.92 8.11 0.57
C ALA A 381 -15.48 8.59 -0.78
N LYS A 382 -15.44 9.89 -1.09
CA LYS A 382 -15.93 10.43 -2.38
C LYS A 382 -15.32 9.73 -3.60
N PHE A 383 -14.06 9.29 -3.51
CA PHE A 383 -13.37 8.58 -4.60
C PHE A 383 -14.12 7.32 -5.08
N ALA A 384 -14.94 6.69 -4.24
CA ALA A 384 -15.71 5.50 -4.60
C ALA A 384 -16.93 5.77 -5.48
N PHE A 385 -17.29 7.05 -5.64
CA PHE A 385 -18.50 7.47 -6.32
C PHE A 385 -18.23 8.51 -7.40
N ILE A 386 -17.01 8.59 -7.91
CA ILE A 386 -16.61 9.47 -9.03
C ILE A 386 -16.16 8.66 -10.23
N ASP A 387 -16.05 9.31 -11.39
CA ASP A 387 -15.41 8.74 -12.58
C ASP A 387 -13.94 9.22 -12.71
N GLY A 388 -13.16 8.50 -13.53
CA GLY A 388 -11.77 8.85 -13.86
C GLY A 388 -10.71 8.13 -13.04
N ASP A 389 -9.49 8.66 -13.09
CA ASP A 389 -8.28 7.99 -12.58
C ASP A 389 -8.22 7.84 -11.06
N TYR A 390 -9.02 8.64 -10.34
CA TYR A 390 -9.12 8.60 -8.88
C TYR A 390 -10.19 7.62 -8.38
N TYR A 391 -10.96 7.00 -9.26
CA TYR A 391 -11.98 6.03 -8.85
C TYR A 391 -11.35 4.78 -8.24
N GLN A 392 -11.82 4.41 -7.05
CA GLN A 392 -11.48 3.13 -6.41
C GLN A 392 -12.72 2.54 -5.74
N GLU A 393 -12.98 1.25 -5.94
CA GLU A 393 -14.09 0.57 -5.27
C GLU A 393 -13.76 0.31 -3.80
N ILE A 394 -14.68 0.66 -2.89
CA ILE A 394 -14.60 0.26 -1.48
C ILE A 394 -15.37 -1.05 -1.33
N HIS A 395 -14.64 -2.15 -1.14
CA HIS A 395 -15.24 -3.47 -0.93
C HIS A 395 -16.04 -3.52 0.38
N GLY A 396 -17.22 -4.16 0.34
CA GLY A 396 -18.07 -4.39 1.50
C GLY A 396 -19.11 -3.30 1.78
N LEU A 397 -19.11 -2.18 1.04
CA LEU A 397 -20.20 -1.19 1.17
C LEU A 397 -21.55 -1.76 0.73
N ASP A 398 -21.57 -2.71 -0.19
CA ASP A 398 -22.77 -3.40 -0.63
C ASP A 398 -23.49 -4.18 0.50
N HIS A 399 -22.76 -4.56 1.55
CA HIS A 399 -23.32 -5.26 2.72
C HIS A 399 -24.41 -4.48 3.47
N TYR A 400 -24.53 -3.15 3.28
CA TYR A 400 -25.67 -2.38 3.82
C TYR A 400 -27.02 -3.02 3.45
N GLY A 401 -27.14 -3.58 2.24
CA GLY A 401 -28.36 -4.22 1.78
C GLY A 401 -28.73 -5.46 2.59
N GLY A 402 -27.79 -6.40 2.70
CA GLY A 402 -27.98 -7.63 3.47
C GLY A 402 -28.19 -7.38 4.96
N ASN A 403 -27.44 -6.44 5.55
CA ASN A 403 -27.60 -6.07 6.96
C ASN A 403 -28.96 -5.42 7.23
N LEU A 404 -29.46 -4.59 6.31
CA LEU A 404 -30.77 -3.98 6.42
C LEU A 404 -31.88 -5.04 6.36
N ALA A 405 -31.80 -5.97 5.41
CA ALA A 405 -32.75 -7.06 5.26
C ALA A 405 -32.88 -7.87 6.56
N ARG A 406 -31.76 -8.31 7.13
CA ARG A 406 -31.73 -9.03 8.41
C ARG A 406 -32.33 -8.21 9.55
N SER A 407 -32.07 -6.91 9.56
CA SER A 407 -32.57 -6.03 10.62
C SER A 407 -34.08 -5.80 10.52
N VAL A 408 -34.63 -5.75 9.29
CA VAL A 408 -36.08 -5.74 9.04
C VAL A 408 -36.72 -7.06 9.48
N ASP A 409 -36.11 -8.20 9.15
CA ASP A 409 -36.58 -9.53 9.61
C ASP A 409 -36.54 -9.63 11.15
N ASN A 410 -35.46 -9.17 11.79
CA ASN A 410 -35.37 -9.11 13.26
C ASN A 410 -36.47 -8.25 13.88
N ARG A 411 -36.80 -7.11 13.25
CA ARG A 411 -37.90 -6.25 13.70
C ARG A 411 -39.24 -6.98 13.62
N PHE A 412 -39.49 -7.71 12.54
CA PHE A 412 -40.70 -8.52 12.41
C PHE A 412 -40.85 -9.53 13.56
N PHE A 413 -39.82 -10.33 13.84
CA PHE A 413 -39.86 -11.31 14.94
C PHE A 413 -40.02 -10.64 16.31
N LYS A 414 -39.40 -9.48 16.51
CA LYS A 414 -39.60 -8.67 17.72
C LYS A 414 -41.04 -8.21 17.89
N GLU A 415 -41.69 -7.76 16.81
CA GLU A 415 -43.09 -7.36 16.83
C GLU A 415 -44.01 -8.57 17.13
N VAL A 416 -43.73 -9.73 16.53
CA VAL A 416 -44.45 -10.99 16.81
C VAL A 416 -44.35 -11.40 18.29
N LEU A 417 -43.16 -11.36 18.89
CA LEU A 417 -42.95 -11.62 20.33
C LEU A 417 -43.69 -10.61 21.22
N GLY A 418 -43.85 -9.37 20.76
CA GLY A 418 -44.63 -8.35 21.48
C GLY A 418 -46.13 -8.66 21.49
N LEU A 419 -46.62 -9.41 20.50
CA LEU A 419 -48.04 -9.76 20.34
C LEU A 419 -48.40 -11.11 20.97
N LYS A 420 -47.48 -12.09 20.95
CA LYS A 420 -47.69 -13.43 21.49
C LYS A 420 -46.54 -13.79 22.44
N LYS A 421 -46.88 -14.23 23.65
CA LYS A 421 -45.88 -14.72 24.61
C LYS A 421 -45.29 -16.05 24.13
N SER A 422 -43.99 -16.23 24.33
CA SER A 422 -43.37 -17.54 24.20
C SER A 422 -43.93 -18.50 25.24
N ILE A 423 -43.97 -19.78 24.88
CA ILE A 423 -44.23 -20.88 25.79
C ILE A 423 -43.00 -21.78 25.86
N HIS A 424 -42.82 -22.43 27.00
CA HIS A 424 -41.88 -23.54 27.14
C HIS A 424 -42.67 -24.85 26.99
N CYS A 425 -42.15 -25.80 26.23
CA CYS A 425 -42.84 -27.06 25.93
C CYS A 425 -41.88 -28.24 26.09
N ASP A 426 -42.29 -29.26 26.84
CA ASP A 426 -41.49 -30.48 27.06
C ASP A 426 -41.40 -31.34 25.79
N ASP A 427 -42.43 -31.32 24.93
CA ASP A 427 -42.48 -32.03 23.65
C ASP A 427 -42.90 -31.09 22.51
N ILE A 428 -41.89 -30.61 21.76
CA ILE A 428 -42.07 -29.68 20.64
C ILE A 428 -43.02 -30.25 19.57
N ASP A 429 -42.95 -31.57 19.28
CA ASP A 429 -43.75 -32.18 18.21
C ASP A 429 -45.25 -32.16 18.57
N VAL A 430 -45.59 -32.41 19.84
CA VAL A 430 -46.96 -32.31 20.36
C VAL A 430 -47.47 -30.88 20.29
N CYS A 431 -46.66 -29.91 20.74
CA CYS A 431 -47.02 -28.49 20.71
C CYS A 431 -47.27 -27.97 19.28
N ILE A 432 -46.44 -28.39 18.31
CA ILE A 432 -46.64 -28.06 16.89
C ILE A 432 -47.94 -28.71 16.37
N GLY A 433 -48.17 -30.00 16.67
CA GLY A 433 -49.36 -30.74 16.23
C GLY A 433 -50.66 -30.12 16.74
N ASP A 434 -50.73 -29.83 18.04
CA ASP A 434 -51.88 -29.19 18.69
C ASP A 434 -52.20 -27.81 18.13
N PHE A 435 -51.19 -27.08 17.64
CA PHE A 435 -51.38 -25.80 17.00
C PHE A 435 -51.93 -25.96 15.58
N ILE A 436 -51.38 -26.90 14.80
CA ILE A 436 -51.85 -27.18 13.43
C ILE A 436 -53.31 -27.66 13.45
N ASP A 437 -53.69 -28.55 14.39
CA ASP A 437 -55.06 -29.09 14.49
C ASP A 437 -56.12 -28.04 14.84
N LYS A 438 -55.71 -26.88 15.38
CA LYS A 438 -56.61 -25.75 15.70
C LYS A 438 -56.88 -24.83 14.52
N LEU A 439 -56.10 -24.93 13.44
CA LEU A 439 -56.20 -24.02 12.30
C LEU A 439 -57.11 -24.63 11.21
N GLU A 440 -58.05 -23.82 10.71
CA GLU A 440 -58.97 -24.24 9.64
C GLU A 440 -58.27 -24.36 8.27
N ASP A 441 -57.24 -23.54 8.03
CA ASP A 441 -56.42 -23.55 6.82
C ASP A 441 -54.94 -23.61 7.19
N THR A 442 -54.26 -24.65 6.73
CA THR A 442 -52.84 -24.90 7.01
C THR A 442 -51.93 -24.55 5.83
N SER A 443 -52.47 -24.03 4.73
CA SER A 443 -51.72 -23.75 3.50
C SER A 443 -50.70 -22.62 3.62
N ASN A 444 -50.89 -21.71 4.59
CA ASN A 444 -50.06 -20.51 4.81
C ASN A 444 -49.24 -20.58 6.10
N ILE A 445 -49.15 -21.74 6.75
CA ILE A 445 -48.36 -21.90 7.97
C ILE A 445 -46.88 -22.03 7.60
N LEU A 446 -46.03 -21.30 8.30
CA LEU A 446 -44.58 -21.42 8.22
C LEU A 446 -43.96 -21.62 9.61
N ILE A 447 -42.92 -22.45 9.66
CA ILE A 447 -42.08 -22.61 10.86
C ILE A 447 -40.76 -21.87 10.62
N PHE A 448 -40.42 -20.93 11.49
CA PHE A 448 -39.10 -20.31 11.55
C PHE A 448 -38.33 -20.85 12.74
N ALA A 449 -37.22 -21.52 12.47
CA ALA A 449 -36.35 -22.04 13.50
C ALA A 449 -34.94 -22.26 12.97
N ASN A 450 -33.94 -22.11 13.85
CA ASN A 450 -32.57 -22.49 13.55
C ASN A 450 -32.48 -24.03 13.47
N TRP A 451 -31.52 -24.55 12.71
CA TRP A 451 -31.30 -25.99 12.55
C TRP A 451 -31.06 -26.69 13.89
N HIS A 452 -30.34 -26.04 14.82
CA HIS A 452 -30.13 -26.55 16.17
C HIS A 452 -31.42 -26.65 16.99
N SER A 453 -32.32 -25.67 16.85
CA SER A 453 -33.59 -25.58 17.58
C SER A 453 -34.53 -26.74 17.26
N LEU A 454 -34.30 -27.40 16.13
CA LEU A 454 -35.15 -28.43 15.56
C LEU A 454 -34.47 -29.81 15.54
N ASP A 455 -33.23 -29.94 16.01
CA ASP A 455 -32.48 -31.20 16.04
C ASP A 455 -33.15 -32.30 16.90
N SER A 456 -34.06 -31.92 17.80
CA SER A 456 -34.82 -32.85 18.66
C SER A 456 -36.08 -33.43 18.01
N SER A 457 -36.58 -32.85 16.90
CA SER A 457 -37.84 -33.28 16.26
C SER A 457 -37.64 -34.47 15.33
N LYS A 458 -38.47 -35.51 15.47
CA LYS A 458 -38.43 -36.70 14.61
C LYS A 458 -39.18 -36.52 13.29
N ASN A 459 -39.93 -35.43 13.14
CA ASN A 459 -40.88 -35.20 12.05
C ASN A 459 -40.31 -34.35 10.91
N ILE A 460 -39.01 -34.05 10.94
CA ILE A 460 -38.35 -33.19 9.95
C ILE A 460 -37.83 -34.04 8.80
N SER A 461 -38.18 -33.64 7.58
CA SER A 461 -37.72 -34.27 6.36
C SER A 461 -37.06 -33.25 5.42
N LEU A 462 -36.05 -33.70 4.70
CA LEU A 462 -35.47 -32.95 3.58
C LEU A 462 -36.41 -33.04 2.39
N GLY A 463 -36.75 -31.90 1.81
CA GLY A 463 -37.51 -31.86 0.56
C GLY A 463 -37.35 -30.52 -0.13
N ARG A 464 -37.22 -30.57 -1.45
CA ARG A 464 -37.43 -29.40 -2.29
C ARG A 464 -38.93 -29.15 -2.37
N LEU A 465 -39.46 -28.29 -1.50
CA LEU A 465 -40.70 -27.60 -1.81
C LEU A 465 -40.34 -26.60 -2.91
N SER A 466 -40.67 -26.94 -4.17
CA SER A 466 -40.27 -26.16 -5.35
C SER A 466 -40.84 -24.73 -5.39
N GLU A 467 -41.71 -24.36 -4.44
CA GLU A 467 -42.57 -23.18 -4.51
C GLU A 467 -42.26 -22.09 -3.46
N LEU A 468 -41.46 -22.40 -2.43
CA LEU A 468 -41.17 -21.44 -1.35
C LEU A 468 -39.69 -21.02 -1.32
N PRO A 469 -39.38 -19.73 -1.43
CA PRO A 469 -38.01 -19.23 -1.29
C PRO A 469 -37.49 -19.45 0.14
N HIS A 470 -36.20 -19.78 0.29
CA HIS A 470 -35.50 -19.94 1.58
C HIS A 470 -35.90 -21.16 2.45
N SER A 471 -36.61 -22.16 1.90
CA SER A 471 -36.91 -23.42 2.60
C SER A 471 -36.36 -24.64 1.86
N ASN A 472 -35.64 -25.52 2.58
CA ASN A 472 -35.17 -26.82 2.08
C ASN A 472 -35.57 -28.02 2.98
N LYS A 473 -36.35 -27.73 4.02
CA LYS A 473 -36.83 -28.68 5.03
C LYS A 473 -38.32 -28.44 5.29
N TYR A 474 -39.03 -29.48 5.68
CA TYR A 474 -40.41 -29.38 6.10
C TYR A 474 -40.66 -30.26 7.33
N TYR A 475 -41.57 -29.78 8.18
CA TYR A 475 -42.16 -30.54 9.28
C TYR A 475 -43.36 -31.33 8.77
N SER A 476 -43.44 -32.61 9.12
CA SER A 476 -44.51 -33.51 8.66
C SER A 476 -45.44 -33.88 9.80
N TYR A 477 -46.74 -33.62 9.64
CA TYR A 477 -47.76 -33.99 10.63
C TYR A 477 -49.07 -34.35 9.94
N ASN A 478 -49.61 -35.57 10.16
CA ASN A 478 -50.88 -36.03 9.57
C ASN A 478 -51.03 -35.76 8.05
N ASN A 479 -49.97 -36.02 7.27
CA ASN A 479 -49.84 -35.72 5.83
C ASN A 479 -49.76 -34.23 5.44
N ILE A 480 -49.80 -33.31 6.41
CA ILE A 480 -49.52 -31.89 6.23
C ILE A 480 -48.01 -31.70 6.22
N LYS A 481 -47.52 -30.93 5.25
CA LYS A 481 -46.12 -30.52 5.15
C LYS A 481 -46.02 -29.04 5.42
N VAL A 482 -45.48 -28.68 6.58
CA VAL A 482 -45.26 -27.29 6.96
C VAL A 482 -43.82 -26.90 6.62
N PRO A 483 -43.60 -25.91 5.75
CA PRO A 483 -42.26 -25.48 5.37
C PRO A 483 -41.50 -24.92 6.57
N ILE A 484 -40.22 -25.27 6.68
CA ILE A 484 -39.29 -24.72 7.66
C ILE A 484 -38.38 -23.74 6.96
N VAL A 485 -38.36 -22.51 7.44
CA VAL A 485 -37.48 -21.43 6.98
C VAL A 485 -36.47 -21.17 8.09
N ASN A 486 -35.19 -21.15 7.75
CA ASN A 486 -34.17 -20.79 8.73
C ASN A 486 -34.10 -19.26 8.82
N PRO A 487 -34.51 -18.62 9.93
CA PRO A 487 -34.41 -17.18 10.04
C PRO A 487 -32.93 -16.78 10.22
N PHE A 488 -32.48 -15.75 9.50
CA PHE A 488 -31.19 -15.10 9.78
C PHE A 488 -31.35 -14.12 10.94
N SER A 489 -31.76 -14.60 12.12
CA SER A 489 -32.18 -13.75 13.24
C SER A 489 -31.46 -14.07 14.54
N ASN A 490 -31.45 -13.12 15.47
CA ASN A 490 -30.87 -13.30 16.82
C ASN A 490 -31.73 -14.20 17.73
N TYR A 491 -32.69 -14.94 17.16
CA TYR A 491 -33.71 -15.70 17.90
C TYR A 491 -33.45 -17.21 17.81
N ASP A 492 -32.19 -17.63 17.96
CA ASP A 492 -31.75 -19.03 17.85
C ASP A 492 -32.39 -19.97 18.89
N SER A 493 -32.85 -19.44 20.02
CA SER A 493 -33.54 -20.19 21.08
C SER A 493 -35.07 -20.25 20.89
N TYR A 494 -35.60 -19.76 19.76
CA TYR A 494 -37.03 -19.72 19.52
C TYR A 494 -37.43 -20.49 18.26
N ILE A 495 -38.61 -21.12 18.33
CA ILE A 495 -39.34 -21.64 17.17
C ILE A 495 -40.59 -20.78 17.01
N PHE A 496 -40.71 -20.10 15.87
CA PHE A 496 -41.92 -19.37 15.51
C PHE A 496 -42.76 -20.19 14.54
N ILE A 497 -44.04 -20.32 14.82
CA ILE A 497 -44.99 -21.03 13.98
C ILE A 497 -46.11 -20.04 13.70
N LEU A 498 -46.13 -19.55 12.46
CA LEU A 498 -46.92 -18.38 12.09
C LEU A 498 -47.81 -18.73 10.92
N ASP A 499 -49.10 -18.39 11.04
CA ASP A 499 -50.02 -18.38 9.91
C ASP A 499 -49.92 -17.05 9.14
N PHE A 500 -49.32 -17.09 7.95
CA PHE A 500 -49.11 -15.92 7.11
C PHE A 500 -50.40 -15.36 6.51
N SER A 501 -51.54 -16.07 6.61
CA SER A 501 -52.84 -15.52 6.19
C SER A 501 -53.28 -14.30 7.03
N ASN A 502 -52.72 -14.17 8.25
CA ASN A 502 -53.01 -13.12 9.22
C ASN A 502 -51.95 -12.01 9.29
N ILE A 503 -50.98 -12.05 8.37
CA ILE A 503 -49.87 -11.13 8.30
C ILE A 503 -49.90 -10.42 6.96
N GLU A 504 -49.86 -9.09 6.97
CA GLU A 504 -49.71 -8.28 5.78
C GLU A 504 -48.57 -7.29 5.99
N VAL A 505 -47.99 -6.82 4.88
CA VAL A 505 -47.01 -5.73 4.93
C VAL A 505 -47.38 -4.64 3.94
N ASP A 506 -47.41 -3.41 4.42
CA ASP A 506 -47.47 -2.24 3.55
C ASP A 506 -46.04 -1.87 3.17
N VAL A 507 -45.72 -1.89 1.87
CA VAL A 507 -44.41 -1.46 1.34
C VAL A 507 -44.59 -0.14 0.61
N TYR A 508 -43.87 0.88 1.08
CA TYR A 508 -43.98 2.24 0.55
C TYR A 508 -43.02 2.45 -0.61
N GLN A 509 -43.57 2.82 -1.76
CA GLN A 509 -42.85 2.87 -3.04
C GLN A 509 -42.69 4.29 -3.61
N ASN A 510 -41.62 4.49 -4.37
CA ASN A 510 -41.36 5.75 -5.07
C ASN A 510 -40.66 5.48 -6.42
N ASP A 511 -41.03 6.23 -7.45
CA ASP A 511 -40.52 6.07 -8.83
C ASP A 511 -39.26 6.89 -9.14
N THR A 512 -38.69 7.59 -8.16
CA THR A 512 -37.45 8.34 -8.34
C THR A 512 -36.24 7.43 -8.49
N GLU A 513 -35.22 7.89 -9.22
CA GLU A 513 -33.99 7.14 -9.51
C GLU A 513 -33.25 6.67 -8.25
N LYS A 514 -33.53 7.25 -7.08
CA LYS A 514 -32.94 6.87 -5.79
C LYS A 514 -33.45 5.53 -5.26
N TRP A 515 -34.53 4.98 -5.81
CA TRP A 515 -35.18 3.79 -5.29
C TRP A 515 -34.88 2.55 -6.13
N TYR A 516 -34.22 1.57 -5.52
CA TYR A 516 -34.04 0.25 -6.12
C TYR A 516 -35.38 -0.49 -6.17
N LYS A 517 -35.79 -0.90 -7.38
CA LYS A 517 -37.08 -1.55 -7.66
C LYS A 517 -38.28 -0.85 -7.01
N LYS A 518 -38.20 0.47 -6.84
CA LYS A 518 -39.21 1.32 -6.17
C LYS A 518 -39.41 1.04 -4.67
N GLU A 519 -38.76 0.03 -4.07
CA GLU A 519 -39.06 -0.44 -2.70
C GLU A 519 -37.98 -0.06 -1.67
N LEU A 520 -36.74 0.14 -2.12
CA LEU A 520 -35.60 0.44 -1.25
C LEU A 520 -34.94 1.75 -1.66
N LEU A 521 -34.93 2.73 -0.76
CA LEU A 521 -34.19 3.98 -0.98
C LEU A 521 -32.69 3.72 -0.80
N VAL A 522 -31.89 3.94 -1.85
CA VAL A 522 -30.43 3.96 -1.79
C VAL A 522 -29.94 5.27 -2.39
N ASP A 523 -29.57 6.20 -1.51
CA ASP A 523 -29.11 7.53 -1.86
C ASP A 523 -27.69 7.75 -1.39
N VAL A 524 -26.89 8.38 -2.26
CA VAL A 524 -25.51 8.78 -1.97
C VAL A 524 -25.41 10.25 -2.31
N THR A 525 -25.10 11.06 -1.31
CA THR A 525 -24.99 12.50 -1.45
C THR A 525 -23.66 12.99 -0.93
N GLU A 526 -23.20 14.13 -1.45
CA GLU A 526 -22.05 14.81 -0.86
C GLU A 526 -22.39 15.27 0.56
N TYR A 527 -21.41 15.17 1.45
CA TYR A 527 -21.56 15.66 2.80
C TYR A 527 -21.86 17.17 2.79
N GLN A 528 -22.97 17.56 3.41
CA GLN A 528 -23.31 18.97 3.57
C GLN A 528 -22.44 19.54 4.69
N LYS A 529 -21.53 20.43 4.30
CA LYS A 529 -20.56 21.06 5.18
C LYS A 529 -21.24 21.76 6.35
N GLU A 530 -20.79 21.46 7.56
CA GLU A 530 -20.97 22.33 8.73
C GLU A 530 -19.83 23.36 8.80
N ASP A 531 -20.02 24.45 9.55
CA ASP A 531 -18.94 25.40 9.80
C ASP A 531 -17.74 24.70 10.44
N ILE A 532 -16.54 24.97 9.92
CA ILE A 532 -15.31 24.34 10.41
C ILE A 532 -14.95 25.00 11.75
N THR A 533 -15.23 24.27 12.82
CA THR A 533 -14.93 24.67 14.19
C THR A 533 -13.57 24.17 14.65
N ASP A 534 -12.98 24.82 15.66
CA ASP A 534 -11.73 24.37 16.30
C ASP A 534 -11.83 22.93 16.83
N SER A 535 -13.01 22.52 17.31
CA SER A 535 -13.23 21.13 17.74
C SER A 535 -13.11 20.15 16.58
N LYS A 536 -13.58 20.52 15.38
CA LYS A 536 -13.48 19.68 14.19
C LYS A 536 -12.04 19.55 13.70
N ILE A 537 -11.28 20.66 13.75
CA ILE A 537 -9.85 20.65 13.44
C ILE A 537 -9.11 19.71 14.42
N LYS A 538 -9.38 19.84 15.72
CA LYS A 538 -8.80 18.94 16.74
C LYS A 538 -9.18 17.48 16.53
N GLU A 539 -10.41 17.19 16.12
CA GLU A 539 -10.87 15.83 15.82
C GLU A 539 -10.02 15.22 14.69
N TRP A 540 -9.83 15.94 13.58
CA TRP A 540 -9.00 15.49 12.46
C TRP A 540 -7.54 15.31 12.87
N THR A 541 -7.00 16.27 13.61
CA THR A 541 -5.62 16.21 14.07
C THR A 541 -5.35 15.04 15.01
N LEU A 542 -6.27 14.74 15.93
CA LEU A 542 -6.16 13.58 16.82
C LEU A 542 -6.30 12.26 16.08
N ASN A 543 -7.20 12.17 15.10
CA ASN A 543 -7.46 10.92 14.37
C ASN A 543 -6.32 10.54 13.43
N ASP A 544 -5.81 11.50 12.67
CA ASP A 544 -4.80 11.22 11.64
C ASP A 544 -3.36 11.43 12.15
N GLY A 545 -3.20 12.11 13.29
CA GLY A 545 -1.90 12.37 13.92
C GLY A 545 -1.14 13.55 13.30
N TYR A 546 -1.84 14.49 12.65
CA TYR A 546 -1.26 15.63 11.94
C TYR A 546 -1.96 16.94 12.26
N ASP A 547 -1.21 18.03 12.34
CA ASP A 547 -1.83 19.35 12.44
C ASP A 547 -2.40 19.80 11.09
N TYR A 548 -3.70 20.07 11.08
CA TYR A 548 -4.43 20.58 9.93
C TYR A 548 -4.86 22.04 10.15
N THR A 549 -4.80 22.82 9.09
CA THR A 549 -5.42 24.14 8.97
C THR A 549 -6.91 23.99 8.63
N SER A 550 -7.68 25.06 8.86
CA SER A 550 -9.10 25.11 8.49
C SER A 550 -9.33 24.81 6.99
N ALA A 551 -8.44 25.28 6.11
CA ALA A 551 -8.56 25.05 4.67
C ALA A 551 -8.28 23.59 4.27
N GLU A 552 -7.38 22.91 4.98
CA GLU A 552 -7.10 21.49 4.76
C GLU A 552 -8.27 20.63 5.26
N VAL A 553 -8.81 20.93 6.44
CA VAL A 553 -10.02 20.26 6.96
C VAL A 553 -11.20 20.45 6.01
N ASP A 554 -11.35 21.64 5.40
CA ASP A 554 -12.38 21.89 4.38
C ASP A 554 -12.24 20.95 3.18
N ILE A 555 -11.01 20.69 2.74
CA ILE A 555 -10.74 19.74 1.65
C ILE A 555 -11.13 18.33 2.08
N LEU A 556 -10.74 17.89 3.27
CA LEU A 556 -11.05 16.54 3.77
C LEU A 556 -12.56 16.32 3.95
N GLU A 557 -13.25 17.24 4.63
CA GLU A 557 -14.70 17.14 4.88
C GLU A 557 -15.51 17.17 3.57
N SER A 558 -15.07 17.91 2.57
CA SER A 558 -15.72 17.94 1.24
C SER A 558 -15.61 16.62 0.47
N ASN A 559 -14.75 15.70 0.92
CA ASN A 559 -14.61 14.36 0.35
C ASN A 559 -15.35 13.29 1.17
N ASN A 560 -16.09 13.69 2.20
CA ASN A 560 -17.02 12.80 2.89
C ASN A 560 -18.29 12.61 2.04
N ILE A 561 -18.90 11.44 2.17
CA ILE A 561 -20.18 11.11 1.51
C ILE A 561 -21.19 10.67 2.55
N ASN A 562 -22.45 10.99 2.31
CA ASN A 562 -23.57 10.47 3.07
C ASN A 562 -24.19 9.31 2.30
N ILE A 563 -24.32 8.16 2.96
CA ILE A 563 -25.01 6.99 2.43
C ILE A 563 -26.29 6.81 3.23
N LYS A 564 -27.42 6.74 2.52
CA LYS A 564 -28.74 6.51 3.06
C LYS A 564 -29.35 5.27 2.41
N VAL A 565 -29.52 4.21 3.18
CA VAL A 565 -30.14 2.94 2.74
C VAL A 565 -31.34 2.67 3.63
N ILE A 566 -32.56 2.85 3.11
CA ILE A 566 -33.79 2.82 3.91
C ILE A 566 -34.87 1.97 3.25
N CYS A 567 -35.47 1.10 4.04
CA CYS A 567 -36.70 0.41 3.72
C CYS A 567 -37.85 1.02 4.54
N LYS A 568 -38.97 1.35 3.87
CA LYS A 568 -40.18 1.86 4.52
C LYS A 568 -41.26 0.80 4.44
N ASN A 569 -41.56 0.16 5.57
CA ASN A 569 -42.59 -0.86 5.68
C ASN A 569 -43.33 -0.81 7.02
N ASP A 570 -44.57 -1.31 7.01
CA ASP A 570 -45.35 -1.61 8.22
C ASP A 570 -45.89 -3.03 8.15
N PHE A 571 -45.56 -3.85 9.14
CA PHE A 571 -46.22 -5.14 9.33
C PHE A 571 -47.56 -4.94 10.03
N LYS A 572 -48.58 -5.65 9.56
CA LYS A 572 -49.93 -5.67 10.11
C LYS A 572 -50.28 -7.09 10.52
N PHE A 573 -50.63 -7.26 11.78
CA PHE A 573 -51.01 -8.54 12.37
C PHE A 573 -52.50 -8.50 12.72
N ARG A 574 -53.30 -9.38 12.10
CA ARG A 574 -54.77 -9.36 12.26
C ARG A 574 -55.26 -10.22 13.42
N ASN A 575 -54.67 -11.41 13.60
CA ASN A 575 -55.07 -12.34 14.65
C ASN A 575 -53.84 -13.01 15.30
N PRO A 576 -53.34 -12.48 16.43
CA PRO A 576 -52.21 -13.04 17.14
C PRO A 576 -52.44 -14.45 17.72
N ASP A 577 -53.69 -14.89 17.84
CA ASP A 577 -53.99 -16.25 18.34
C ASP A 577 -53.52 -17.34 17.37
N ASN A 578 -53.37 -17.00 16.09
CA ASN A 578 -52.84 -17.88 15.05
C ASN A 578 -51.30 -17.83 14.97
N PHE A 579 -50.63 -17.44 16.05
CA PHE A 579 -49.18 -17.56 16.22
C PHE A 579 -48.87 -18.45 17.41
N LEU A 580 -47.87 -19.32 17.26
CA LEU A 580 -47.26 -20.07 18.34
C LEU A 580 -45.76 -19.77 18.36
N ILE A 581 -45.24 -19.47 19.55
CA ILE A 581 -43.82 -19.22 19.76
C ILE A 581 -43.35 -20.14 20.89
N ILE A 582 -42.38 -20.99 20.60
CA ILE A 582 -41.79 -21.92 21.56
C ILE A 582 -40.38 -21.42 21.89
N GLU A 583 -40.06 -21.34 23.17
CA GLU A 583 -38.72 -21.03 23.68
C GLU A 583 -38.06 -22.33 24.16
N ILE A 584 -36.85 -22.60 23.69
CA ILE A 584 -36.10 -23.86 23.90
C ILE A 584 -35.12 -23.74 25.06
#